data_AF-A0A6L4AWW0-F1
#
_entry.id   AF-A0A6L4AWW0-F1
#
_cell.length_a   1.000
_cell.length_b   1.000
_cell.length_c   1.000
_cell.angle_alpha   90.00
_cell.angle_beta   90.00
_cell.angle_gamma   90.00
#
_symmetry.space_group_name_H-M   'P 1'
#
loop_
_entity.id
_entity.type
_entity.pdbx_description
1 polymer ?
#
loop_
_entity_poly.entity_id
_entity_poly.type
_entity_poly.pdbx_seq_one_letter_code
_entity_poly.pdbx_strand_id
1 'polypeptide(L)'
;MSSISDTLRTLFACAEDQLSQDELGAMSSLVEQAGHEAGRLSNVCSALASLVLSDGEGAAPSGDFQHPSNTFELLCNLSLGLDAISGMVETGLRARDCAQTLQEKGGVA
;
A
#
# COMPACT_ATOMS: atom_id res chain seq x y z
N MET A 1 -18.02 -0.36 -0.68
CA MET A 1 -17.00 0.23 -1.59
C MET A 1 -15.99 -0.87 -1.87
N SER A 2 -15.63 -1.13 -3.13
CA SER A 2 -14.51 -2.04 -3.38
C SER A 2 -13.21 -1.36 -2.93
N SER A 3 -12.32 -2.11 -2.30
CA SER A 3 -11.03 -1.57 -1.91
C SER A 3 -10.20 -1.22 -3.16
N ILE A 4 -9.22 -0.32 -3.02
CA ILE A 4 -8.25 -0.05 -4.08
C ILE A 4 -7.52 -1.35 -4.48
N SER A 5 -7.26 -2.23 -3.49
CA SER A 5 -6.71 -3.58 -3.70
C SER A 5 -7.55 -4.41 -4.67
N ASP A 6 -8.86 -4.50 -4.43
CA ASP A 6 -9.77 -5.29 -5.29
C ASP A 6 -9.80 -4.77 -6.73
N THR A 7 -9.72 -3.45 -6.88
CA THR A 7 -9.74 -2.79 -8.19
C THR A 7 -8.45 -3.06 -8.95
N LEU A 8 -7.30 -2.89 -8.31
CA LEU A 8 -5.99 -3.19 -8.90
C LEU A 8 -5.84 -4.68 -9.23
N ARG A 9 -6.32 -5.56 -8.35
CA ARG A 9 -6.33 -7.00 -8.58
C ARG A 9 -7.19 -7.40 -9.78
N THR A 10 -8.33 -6.75 -9.96
CA THR A 10 -9.23 -6.97 -11.10
C THR A 10 -8.58 -6.47 -12.39
N LEU A 11 -7.99 -5.28 -12.38
CA LEU A 11 -7.25 -4.73 -13.53
C LEU A 11 -6.10 -5.64 -13.95
N PHE A 12 -5.33 -6.14 -12.98
CA PHE A 12 -4.25 -7.08 -13.25
C PHE A 12 -4.78 -8.38 -13.86
N ALA A 13 -5.80 -9.00 -13.25
CA ALA A 13 -6.38 -10.23 -13.76
C ALA A 13 -6.95 -10.08 -15.19
N CYS A 14 -7.43 -8.89 -15.57
CA CYS A 14 -7.87 -8.62 -16.94
C CYS A 14 -6.71 -8.42 -17.94
N ALA A 15 -5.53 -8.05 -17.46
CA ALA A 15 -4.37 -7.73 -18.29
C ALA A 15 -3.29 -8.84 -18.31
N GLU A 16 -3.28 -9.74 -17.33
CA GLU A 16 -2.24 -10.74 -17.08
C GLU A 16 -1.81 -11.53 -18.33
N ASP A 17 -2.77 -12.01 -19.14
CA ASP A 17 -2.50 -12.81 -20.34
C ASP A 17 -1.94 -12.00 -21.52
N GLN A 18 -1.95 -10.67 -21.44
CA GLN A 18 -1.53 -9.76 -22.52
C GLN A 18 -0.29 -8.94 -22.16
N LEU A 19 0.21 -9.03 -20.92
CA LEU A 19 1.36 -8.27 -20.45
C LEU A 19 2.67 -8.90 -20.93
N SER A 20 3.53 -8.07 -21.52
CA SER A 20 4.89 -8.41 -21.88
C SER A 20 5.80 -8.50 -20.65
N GLN A 21 6.97 -9.12 -20.82
CA GLN A 21 7.95 -9.28 -19.73
C GLN A 21 8.44 -7.93 -19.18
N ASP A 22 8.58 -6.90 -20.02
CA ASP A 22 8.97 -5.56 -19.62
C ASP A 22 7.89 -4.88 -18.77
N GLU A 23 6.61 -5.09 -19.13
CA GLU A 23 5.48 -4.55 -18.36
C GLU A 23 5.35 -5.24 -16.99
N LEU A 24 5.58 -6.56 -16.92
CA LEU A 24 5.66 -7.29 -15.66
C LEU A 24 6.83 -6.79 -14.79
N GLY A 25 7.97 -6.46 -15.41
CA GLY A 25 9.11 -5.82 -14.73
C GLY A 25 8.76 -4.45 -14.15
N ALA A 26 8.05 -3.61 -14.91
CA ALA A 26 7.56 -2.33 -14.42
C ALA A 26 6.59 -2.50 -13.23
N MET A 27 5.73 -3.52 -13.26
CA MET A 27 4.85 -3.85 -12.14
C MET A 27 5.60 -4.36 -10.91
N SER A 28 6.70 -5.09 -11.09
CA SER A 28 7.58 -5.47 -9.97
C SER A 28 8.21 -4.23 -9.32
N SER A 29 8.62 -3.22 -10.11
CA SER A 29 9.14 -1.96 -9.56
C SER A 29 8.08 -1.20 -8.76
N LEU A 30 6.79 -1.30 -9.13
CA LEU A 30 5.69 -0.75 -8.34
C LEU A 30 5.57 -1.40 -6.95
N VAL A 31 5.95 -2.68 -6.78
CA VAL A 31 6.00 -3.33 -5.45
C VAL A 31 7.05 -2.70 -4.56
N GLU A 32 8.23 -2.44 -5.11
CA GLU A 32 9.32 -1.81 -4.34
C GLU A 32 8.90 -0.41 -3.89
N GLN A 33 8.26 0.36 -4.79
CA GLN A 33 7.70 1.67 -4.45
C GLN A 33 6.60 1.58 -3.39
N ALA A 34 5.73 0.56 -3.46
CA ALA A 34 4.73 0.30 -2.45
C ALA A 34 5.36 -0.03 -1.08
N GLY A 35 6.45 -0.80 -1.06
CA GLY A 35 7.23 -1.08 0.14
C GLY A 35 7.84 0.19 0.75
N HIS A 36 8.37 1.09 -0.07
CA HIS A 36 8.84 2.40 0.38
C HIS A 36 7.72 3.24 0.97
N GLU A 37 6.55 3.27 0.33
CA GLU A 37 5.39 4.02 0.82
C GLU A 37 4.83 3.42 2.13
N ALA A 38 4.84 2.09 2.28
CA ALA A 38 4.53 1.40 3.53
C ALA A 38 5.44 1.85 4.67
N GLY A 39 6.74 1.94 4.39
CA GLY A 39 7.72 2.44 5.36
C GLY A 39 7.46 3.91 5.74
N ARG A 40 7.16 4.77 4.76
CA ARG A 40 6.79 6.17 5.02
C ARG A 40 5.54 6.28 5.88
N LEU A 41 4.53 5.47 5.60
CA LEU A 41 3.28 5.46 6.34
C LEU A 41 3.46 4.96 7.78
N SER A 42 4.28 3.93 7.98
CA SER A 42 4.66 3.46 9.32
C SER A 42 5.34 4.55 10.16
N ASN A 43 6.18 5.38 9.53
CA ASN A 43 6.82 6.52 10.21
C ASN A 43 5.79 7.59 10.59
N VAL A 44 4.83 7.88 9.71
CA VAL A 44 3.72 8.80 10.00
C VAL A 44 2.89 8.28 11.17
N CYS A 45 2.50 7.00 11.18
CA CYS A 45 1.80 6.38 12.32
C CYS A 45 2.56 6.53 13.62
N SER A 46 3.88 6.29 13.59
CA SER A 46 4.74 6.37 14.79
C SER A 46 4.82 7.79 15.34
N ALA A 47 4.91 8.80 14.46
CA ALA A 47 4.88 10.21 14.84
C ALA A 47 3.52 10.59 15.45
N LEU A 48 2.42 10.18 14.84
CA LEU A 48 1.06 10.43 15.34
C LEU A 48 0.84 9.76 16.71
N ALA A 49 1.27 8.51 16.88
CA ALA A 49 1.19 7.81 18.16
C ALA A 49 1.98 8.54 19.26
N SER A 50 3.16 9.08 18.92
CA SER A 50 3.97 9.88 19.85
C SER A 50 3.28 11.18 20.25
N LEU A 51 2.60 11.84 19.30
CA LEU A 51 1.82 13.05 19.58
C LEU A 51 0.60 12.75 20.46
N VAL A 52 -0.12 11.66 20.19
CA VAL A 52 -1.26 11.22 21.02
C VAL A 52 -0.81 10.87 22.44
N LEU A 53 0.30 10.15 22.59
CA LEU A 53 0.88 9.83 23.90
C LEU A 53 1.27 11.11 24.67
N SER A 54 1.92 12.06 23.98
CA SER A 54 2.31 13.34 24.58
C SER A 54 1.11 14.18 25.04
N ASP A 55 0.00 14.14 24.29
CA ASP A 55 -1.25 14.82 24.66
C ASP A 55 -1.94 14.15 25.86
N GLY A 56 -1.91 12.80 25.94
CA GLY A 56 -2.49 12.02 27.03
C GLY A 56 -1.73 12.08 28.36
N GLU A 57 -0.42 12.35 28.33
CA GLU A 57 0.42 12.52 29.52
C GLU A 57 0.44 13.97 30.05
N GLY A 58 -0.12 14.92 29.30
CA GLY A 58 -0.19 16.34 29.66
C GLY A 58 -1.23 16.64 30.75
N ALA A 59 -0.93 17.61 31.62
CA ALA A 59 -1.86 18.07 32.67
C ALA A 59 -3.11 18.78 32.12
N ALA A 60 -3.07 19.22 30.86
CA ALA A 60 -4.20 19.70 30.09
C ALA A 60 -4.02 19.23 28.64
N PRO A 61 -5.04 18.67 27.98
CA PRO A 61 -4.97 18.34 26.56
C PRO A 61 -4.59 19.61 25.78
N SER A 62 -3.57 19.53 24.93
CA SER A 62 -3.01 20.62 24.10
C SER A 62 -2.55 20.03 22.76
N GLY A 63 -3.39 20.10 21.70
CA GLY A 63 -3.05 19.57 20.38
C GLY A 63 -4.26 19.27 19.47
N ASP A 64 -3.99 18.93 18.20
CA ASP A 64 -5.01 18.61 17.19
C ASP A 64 -5.84 17.35 17.50
N PHE A 65 -5.40 16.53 18.47
CA PHE A 65 -6.07 15.29 18.91
C PHE A 65 -7.16 15.50 19.96
N GLN A 66 -7.33 16.73 20.47
CA GLN A 66 -8.42 17.07 21.39
C GLN A 66 -9.80 16.93 20.76
N HIS A 67 -9.88 17.06 19.43
CA HIS A 67 -11.11 17.02 18.68
C HIS A 67 -11.28 15.63 18.03
N PRO A 68 -12.32 14.87 18.42
CA PRO A 68 -12.59 13.55 17.85
C PRO A 68 -12.72 13.55 16.32
N SER A 69 -13.19 14.66 15.73
CA SER A 69 -13.31 14.82 14.27
C SER A 69 -11.96 14.80 13.55
N ASN A 70 -10.95 15.49 14.10
CA ASN A 70 -9.63 15.58 13.48
C ASN A 70 -8.90 14.22 13.55
N THR A 71 -9.05 13.53 14.69
CA THR A 71 -8.52 12.17 14.88
C THR A 71 -9.20 11.18 13.94
N PHE A 72 -10.51 11.30 13.73
CA PHE A 72 -11.25 10.47 12.78
C PHE A 72 -10.78 10.69 11.34
N GLU A 73 -10.69 11.93 10.87
CA GLU A 73 -10.21 12.24 9.51
C GLU A 73 -8.78 11.73 9.26
N LEU A 74 -7.90 11.86 10.25
CA LEU A 74 -6.55 11.33 10.21
C LEU A 74 -6.55 9.80 10.06
N LEU A 75 -7.34 9.09 10.85
CA LEU A 75 -7.45 7.63 10.78
C LEU A 75 -8.06 7.16 9.46
N CYS A 76 -9.03 7.89 8.91
CA CYS A 76 -9.57 7.62 7.57
C CYS A 76 -8.51 7.78 6.48
N ASN A 77 -7.76 8.88 6.49
CA ASN A 77 -6.68 9.10 5.52
C ASN A 77 -5.59 8.03 5.64
N LEU A 78 -5.26 7.62 6.86
CA LEU A 78 -4.31 6.55 7.11
C LEU A 78 -4.80 5.21 6.54
N SER A 79 -6.07 4.87 6.76
CA SER A 79 -6.69 3.65 6.22
C SER A 79 -6.66 3.63 4.70
N LEU A 80 -6.94 4.76 4.04
CA LEU A 80 -6.89 4.85 2.57
C LEU A 80 -5.47 4.64 2.03
N GLY A 81 -4.46 5.17 2.72
CA GLY A 81 -3.05 4.94 2.37
C GLY A 81 -2.67 3.47 2.48
N LEU A 82 -3.08 2.79 3.55
CA LEU A 82 -2.84 1.35 3.75
C LEU A 82 -3.51 0.48 2.69
N ASP A 83 -4.75 0.81 2.31
CA ASP A 83 -5.47 0.10 1.24
C ASP A 83 -4.79 0.23 -0.12
N ALA A 84 -4.28 1.43 -0.45
CA ALA A 84 -3.57 1.67 -1.70
C ALA A 84 -2.25 0.88 -1.77
N ILE A 85 -1.50 0.87 -0.67
CA ILE A 85 -0.23 0.13 -0.56
C ILE A 85 -0.47 -1.37 -0.66
N SER A 86 -1.48 -1.89 0.03
CA SER A 86 -1.85 -3.31 -0.03
C SER A 86 -2.19 -3.73 -1.47
N GLY A 87 -2.94 -2.90 -2.18
CA GLY A 87 -3.27 -3.14 -3.58
C GLY A 87 -2.07 -3.17 -4.52
N MET A 88 -1.09 -2.29 -4.31
CA MET A 88 0.15 -2.29 -5.10
C MET A 88 1.01 -3.52 -4.81
N VAL A 89 1.14 -3.91 -3.53
CA VAL A 89 1.89 -5.10 -3.13
C VAL A 89 1.26 -6.38 -3.70
N GLU A 90 -0.05 -6.58 -3.54
CA GLU A 90 -0.75 -7.76 -4.08
C GLU A 90 -0.60 -7.85 -5.60
N THR A 91 -0.78 -6.72 -6.29
CA THR A 91 -0.73 -6.66 -7.74
C THR A 91 0.65 -7.01 -8.28
N GLY A 92 1.71 -6.44 -7.69
CA GLY A 92 3.04 -6.73 -8.20
C GLY A 92 3.65 -8.04 -7.69
N LEU A 93 3.20 -8.58 -6.55
CA LEU A 93 3.50 -9.98 -6.18
C LEU A 93 2.97 -10.94 -7.25
N ARG A 94 1.73 -10.73 -7.69
CA ARG A 94 1.14 -11.51 -8.79
C ARG A 94 1.93 -11.32 -10.09
N ALA A 95 2.27 -10.09 -10.47
CA ALA A 95 3.07 -9.82 -11.66
C ALA A 95 4.43 -10.55 -11.64
N ARG A 96 5.09 -10.60 -10.47
CA ARG A 96 6.34 -11.34 -10.30
C ARG A 96 6.17 -12.85 -10.50
N ASP A 97 5.12 -13.44 -9.94
CA ASP A 97 4.83 -14.86 -10.09
C ASP A 97 4.51 -15.23 -11.57
N CYS A 98 3.78 -14.35 -12.28
CA CYS A 98 3.54 -14.49 -13.73
C CYS A 98 4.85 -14.39 -14.54
N ALA A 99 5.74 -13.47 -14.20
CA ALA A 99 7.03 -13.34 -14.87
C ALA A 99 7.92 -14.58 -14.69
N GLN A 100 7.93 -15.16 -13.49
CA GLN A 100 8.68 -16.39 -13.19
C GLN A 100 8.14 -17.58 -14.00
N THR A 101 6.82 -17.76 -14.05
CA THR A 101 6.20 -18.85 -14.83
C THR A 101 6.44 -18.70 -16.34
N LEU A 102 6.50 -17.46 -16.87
CA LEU A 102 6.87 -17.21 -18.27
C LEU A 102 8.35 -17.52 -18.55
N GLN A 103 9.26 -17.19 -17.63
CA GLN A 103 10.68 -17.55 -17.75
C GLN A 103 10.90 -19.06 -17.74
N GLU A 104 10.21 -19.80 -16.88
CA GLU A 104 10.26 -21.26 -16.82
C GLU A 104 9.73 -21.92 -18.10
N LYS A 105 8.66 -21.37 -18.69
CA LYS A 105 8.11 -21.85 -19.97
C LYS A 105 8.97 -21.49 -21.18
N GLY A 106 9.65 -20.34 -21.16
CA GLY A 106 10.58 -19.91 -22.22
C GLY A 106 11.96 -20.59 -22.18
N GLY A 107 12.31 -21.24 -21.06
CA GLY A 107 13.56 -21.99 -20.88
C GLY A 107 13.52 -23.45 -21.36
N VAL A 108 12.40 -23.90 -21.95
CA VAL A 108 12.29 -25.21 -22.62
C VAL A 108 12.15 -24.99 -24.13
N ALA A 109 13.25 -24.59 -24.76
CA ALA A 109 13.44 -24.63 -26.21
C ALA A 109 14.91 -24.87 -26.54
#